data_AF-A0A5J4PQ78-F1
#
_entry.id   AF-A0A5J4PQ78-F1
#
_cell.length_a   1.000
_cell.length_b   1.000
_cell.length_c   1.000
_cell.angle_alpha   90.00
_cell.angle_beta   90.00
_cell.angle_gamma   90.00
#
_symmetry.space_group_name_H-M   'P 1'
#
loop_
_entity.id
_entity.type
_entity.pdbx_description
1 polymer ?
#
loop_
_entity_poly.entity_id
_entity_poly.type
_entity_poly.pdbx_seq_one_letter_code
_entity_poly.pdbx_strand_id
1 'polypeptide(L)' 'VAEVVWAVRYEMAREVEDVLSRRVRLLYIDARAAIAAAEVVAKTIANELKKDQSWIDQQVQNLTAMAKQYIYN' A
#
# COMPACT_ATOMS: atom_id res chain seq x y z
N VAL A 1 -8.50 -4.26 -6.22
CA VAL A 1 -9.34 -3.76 -5.11
C VAL A 1 -9.87 -4.89 -4.23
N ALA A 2 -10.54 -5.91 -4.79
CA ALA A 2 -11.09 -7.04 -4.01
C ALA A 2 -10.05 -7.73 -3.09
N GLU A 3 -8.83 -7.97 -3.59
CA GLU A 3 -7.74 -8.56 -2.79
C GLU A 3 -7.31 -7.68 -1.61
N VAL A 4 -7.33 -6.36 -1.77
CA VAL A 4 -6.98 -5.42 -0.68
C VAL A 4 -8.04 -5.49 0.43
N VAL A 5 -9.32 -5.52 0.05
CA VAL A 5 -10.43 -5.67 1.01
C VAL A 5 -10.33 -7.00 1.76
N TRP A 6 -10.04 -8.09 1.04
CA TRP A 6 -9.84 -9.41 1.66
C TRP A 6 -8.68 -9.39 2.66
N ALA A 7 -7.54 -8.85 2.24
CA ALA A 7 -6.35 -8.72 3.07
C ALA A 7 -6.62 -7.95 4.37
N VAL A 8 -7.42 -6.87 4.31
CA VAL A 8 -7.79 -6.10 5.50
C VAL A 8 -8.72 -6.89 6.42
N ARG A 9 -9.79 -7.48 5.87
CA ARG A 9 -10.84 -8.15 6.66
C ARG A 9 -10.40 -9.46 7.27
N TYR A 10 -9.61 -10.25 6.54
CA TYR A 10 -9.35 -11.65 6.88
C TYR A 10 -7.88 -11.95 7.15
N GLU A 11 -6.96 -11.10 6.68
CA GLU A 11 -5.52 -11.34 6.85
C GLU A 11 -4.86 -10.30 7.74
N MET A 12 -5.62 -9.39 8.35
CA MET A 12 -5.11 -8.34 9.23
C MET A 12 -4.13 -7.36 8.55
N ALA A 13 -4.26 -7.08 7.26
CA ALA A 13 -3.53 -5.96 6.64
C ALA A 13 -4.02 -4.63 7.25
N ARG A 14 -3.09 -3.82 7.78
CA ARG A 14 -3.42 -2.53 8.42
C ARG A 14 -2.78 -1.34 7.73
N GLU A 15 -1.73 -1.58 6.94
CA GLU A 15 -0.98 -0.56 6.23
C GLU A 15 -0.83 -0.87 4.75
N VAL A 16 -0.51 0.15 3.95
CA VAL A 16 -0.28 -0.03 2.50
C VAL A 16 0.92 -0.96 2.26
N GLU A 17 1.93 -0.86 3.11
CA GLU A 17 3.09 -1.74 3.08
C GLU A 17 2.70 -3.21 3.26
N ASP A 18 1.82 -3.54 4.21
CA ASP A 18 1.37 -4.92 4.46
C ASP A 18 0.83 -5.60 3.19
N VAL A 19 0.17 -4.83 2.33
CA VAL A 19 -0.35 -5.31 1.05
C VAL A 19 0.77 -5.37 0.01
N LEU A 20 1.41 -4.23 -0.27
CA LEU A 20 2.31 -4.08 -1.41
C LEU A 20 3.68 -4.74 -1.23
N SER A 21 4.16 -4.91 0.01
CA SER A 21 5.43 -5.59 0.28
C SER A 21 5.27 -7.08 0.58
N ARG A 22 4.27 -7.49 1.37
CA ARG A 22 4.20 -8.87 1.87
C ARG A 22 3.26 -9.78 1.08
N ARG A 23 2.09 -9.28 0.67
CA ARG A 23 1.02 -10.10 0.05
C ARG A 23 1.17 -10.21 -1.45
N VAL A 24 1.23 -9.07 -2.13
CA VAL A 24 1.44 -9.05 -3.59
C VAL A 24 2.91 -8.88 -3.97
N ARG A 25 3.77 -8.47 -3.02
CA ARG A 25 5.22 -8.25 -3.19
C ARG A 25 5.59 -7.30 -4.34
N LEU A 26 4.63 -6.49 -4.80
CA LEU A 26 4.83 -5.54 -5.89
C LEU A 26 5.96 -4.55 -5.58
N LEU A 27 6.14 -4.15 -4.32
CA LEU A 27 7.25 -3.29 -3.89
C LEU A 27 8.62 -3.81 -4.34
N TYR A 28 8.82 -5.13 -4.29
CA TYR A 28 10.10 -5.76 -4.59
C TYR A 28 10.23 -6.16 -6.07
N ILE A 29 9.10 -6.45 -6.74
CA ILE A 29 9.08 -6.86 -8.15
C ILE A 29 9.18 -5.64 -9.07
N ASP A 30 8.39 -4.60 -8.77
CA ASP A 30 8.39 -3.33 -9.49
C ASP A 30 8.01 -2.19 -8.53
N ALA A 31 9.05 -1.56 -7.99
CA ALA A 31 8.90 -0.46 -7.05
C ALA A 31 8.18 0.75 -7.66
N ARG A 32 8.28 0.99 -8.98
CA ARG A 32 7.57 2.10 -9.64
C ARG A 32 6.08 1.79 -9.75
N ALA A 33 5.73 0.56 -10.11
CA ALA A 33 4.34 0.11 -10.10
C ALA A 33 3.74 0.12 -8.68
N ALA A 34 4.53 -0.22 -7.65
CA ALA A 34 4.10 -0.12 -6.26
C ALA A 34 3.77 1.33 -5.85
N ILE A 35 4.59 2.31 -6.25
CA ILE A 35 4.31 3.74 -6.03
C ILE A 35 2.99 4.14 -6.73
N ALA A 36 2.81 3.74 -7.99
CA ALA A 36 1.59 4.05 -8.74
C ALA A 36 0.33 3.42 -8.12
N ALA A 37 0.45 2.25 -7.51
CA ALA A 37 -0.65 1.56 -6.83
C ALA A 37 -0.92 2.05 -5.39
N ALA A 38 0.01 2.81 -4.79
CA ALA A 38 -0.05 3.18 -3.38
C ALA A 38 -1.35 3.89 -2.99
N GLU A 39 -1.78 4.87 -3.79
CA GLU A 39 -2.94 5.71 -3.48
C GLU A 39 -4.26 4.91 -3.48
N VAL A 40 -4.47 4.05 -4.49
CA VAL A 40 -5.69 3.24 -4.56
C VAL A 40 -5.74 2.20 -3.45
N VAL A 41 -4.59 1.62 -3.07
CA VAL A 41 -4.48 0.70 -1.93
C VAL A 41 -4.79 1.44 -0.63
N ALA A 42 -4.18 2.60 -0.41
CA ALA A 42 -4.40 3.43 0.77
C ALA A 42 -5.86 3.82 0.94
N LYS A 43 -6.52 4.32 -0.13
CA LYS A 43 -7.96 4.65 -0.11
C LYS A 43 -8.82 3.44 0.21
N THR A 44 -8.49 2.27 -0.34
CA THR A 44 -9.24 1.04 -0.07
C THR A 44 -9.12 0.62 1.39
N ILE A 45 -7.91 0.62 1.96
CA ILE A 45 -7.68 0.30 3.37
C ILE A 45 -8.35 1.34 4.27
N ALA A 46 -8.27 2.63 3.92
CA ALA A 46 -8.86 3.71 4.69
C ALA A 46 -10.38 3.59 4.79
N ASN A 47 -11.06 3.22 3.70
CA ASN A 47 -12.49 2.97 3.70
C ASN A 47 -12.87 1.80 4.62
N GLU A 48 -12.11 0.71 4.60
CA GLU A 48 -12.37 -0.46 5.44
C GLU A 48 -12.07 -0.22 6.93
N LEU A 49 -11.05 0.59 7.24
CA LEU A 49 -10.57 0.86 8.60
C LEU A 49 -11.01 2.21 9.16
N LYS A 50 -11.87 2.94 8.44
CA LYS A 50 -12.36 4.29 8.79
C LYS A 50 -11.21 5.28 9.08
N LYS A 51 -10.23 5.33 8.18
CA LYS A 51 -9.14 6.30 8.22
C LYS A 51 -9.45 7.53 7.37
N ASP A 52 -8.77 8.62 7.66
CA ASP A 52 -8.95 9.92 7.02
C ASP A 52 -7.93 10.17 5.91
N GLN A 53 -8.05 11.32 5.24
CA GLN A 53 -7.14 11.72 4.17
C GLN A 53 -5.70 11.89 4.67
N SER A 54 -5.51 12.39 5.90
CA SER A 54 -4.17 12.56 6.47
C SER A 54 -3.43 11.23 6.59
N TRP A 55 -4.15 10.16 6.98
CA TRP A 55 -3.59 8.81 7.02
C TRP A 55 -3.26 8.28 5.62
N ILE A 56 -4.11 8.52 4.63
CA ILE A 56 -3.84 8.13 3.22
C ILE A 56 -2.55 8.78 2.73
N ASP A 57 -2.42 10.10 2.90
CA ASP A 57 -1.28 10.87 2.43
C ASP A 57 0.01 10.37 3.10
N GLN A 58 -0.04 10.12 4.42
CA GLN A 58 1.10 9.59 5.18
C GLN A 58 1.52 8.21 4.69
N GLN A 59 0.58 7.31 4.40
CA GLN A 59 0.87 5.96 3.93
C GLN A 59 1.50 5.98 2.53
N VAL A 60 0.97 6.81 1.63
CA VAL A 60 1.52 6.99 0.27
C VAL A 60 2.94 7.56 0.35
N GLN A 61 3.16 8.57 1.20
CA GLN A 61 4.48 9.16 1.41
C GLN A 61 5.49 8.13 1.95
N ASN A 62 5.10 7.37 2.98
CA ASN A 62 5.97 6.36 3.60
C ASN A 62 6.35 5.26 2.61
N LEU A 63 5.36 4.71 1.90
CA LEU A 63 5.63 3.69 0.89
C LEU A 63 6.50 4.25 -0.23
N THR A 64 6.24 5.47 -0.71
CA THR A 64 7.03 6.08 -1.78
C THR A 64 8.48 6.30 -1.35
N ALA A 65 8.72 6.75 -0.12
CA ALA A 65 10.07 6.91 0.42
C ALA A 65 10.81 5.56 0.49
N MET A 66 10.12 4.50 0.91
CA MET A 66 10.66 3.15 0.95
C MET A 66 10.94 2.59 -0.46
N ALA A 67 9.98 2.69 -1.38
CA ALA A 67 10.07 2.17 -2.74
C ALA A 67 11.24 2.76 -3.53
N LYS A 68 11.59 4.03 -3.28
CA LYS A 68 12.77 4.67 -3.90
C LYS A 68 14.08 3.94 -3.62
N GLN A 69 14.18 3.18 -2.53
CA GLN A 69 15.37 2.38 -2.22
C GLN A 69 15.53 1.13 -3.12
N TYR A 70 14.46 0.74 -3.81
CA TYR A 70 14.41 -0.43 -4.70
C TYR A 70 14.45 -0.06 -6.18
N ILE A 71 14.60 1.22 -6.51
CA ILE A 71 14.74 1.70 -7.89
C ILE A 71 16.24 1.92 -8.15
N TYR A 72 16.84 1.04 -8.94
CA TYR A 72 18.20 1.20 -9.44
C TYR A 72 18.17 1.90 -10.82
N ASN A 73 19.18 2.72 -11.10
CA ASN A 73 19.36 3.43 -12.37
C ASN A 73 20.03 2.53 -13.42
#